data_AF-A0AAV8YWD5-F1
#
_entry.id   AF-A0AAV8YWD5-F1
#
_cell.length_a   1.000
_cell.length_b   1.000
_cell.length_c   1.000
_cell.angle_alpha   90.00
_cell.angle_beta   90.00
_cell.angle_gamma   90.00
#
_symmetry.space_group_name_H-M   'P 1'
#
loop_
_entity.id
_entity.type
_entity.pdbx_description
1 polymer ?
#
loop_
_entity_poly.entity_id
_entity_poly.type
_entity_poly.pdbx_seq_one_letter_code
_entity_poly.pdbx_strand_id
1 'polypeptide(L)'
;MVKAYGKIFGSLKPVFDGRNNLYTRDPLPIGNAREELEVTLPGEGKDRLFRVSIKWVAQVSLYGLEEALEGRTRQIPYEAILALDVVMRHLPSMSYTPVGRSFFSSPEGYYHPLGL
;
A
#
# COMPACT_ATOMS: atom_id res chain seq x y z
N MET A 1 9.34 -4.94 -7.51
CA MET A 1 8.66 -3.98 -8.41
C MET A 1 9.24 -2.57 -8.31
N VAL A 2 9.00 -1.83 -7.22
CA VAL A 2 9.37 -0.39 -7.11
C VAL A 2 10.85 -0.12 -7.46
N LYS A 3 11.78 -0.90 -6.89
CA LYS A 3 13.22 -0.78 -7.19
C LYS A 3 13.60 -1.13 -8.63
N ALA A 4 12.85 -2.01 -9.30
CA ALA A 4 13.15 -2.46 -10.66
C ALA A 4 12.70 -1.46 -11.73
N TYR A 5 11.69 -0.63 -11.42
CA TYR A 5 11.08 0.31 -12.35
C TYR A 5 11.35 1.77 -11.95
N GLY A 6 12.64 2.14 -11.85
CA GLY A 6 13.08 3.48 -11.42
C GLY A 6 12.57 4.62 -12.31
N LYS A 7 12.29 4.39 -13.60
CA LYS A 7 11.69 5.40 -14.49
C LYS A 7 10.25 5.76 -14.12
N ILE A 8 9.52 4.82 -13.52
CA ILE A 8 8.11 5.01 -13.11
C ILE A 8 8.06 5.53 -11.69
N PHE A 9 8.78 4.87 -10.77
CA PHE A 9 8.66 5.17 -9.35
C PHE A 9 9.68 6.20 -8.84
N GLY A 10 10.80 6.42 -9.53
CA GLY A 10 11.81 7.41 -9.14
C GLY A 10 12.19 7.32 -7.66
N SER A 11 12.06 8.44 -6.95
CA SER A 11 12.25 8.55 -5.50
C SER A 11 10.96 8.36 -4.69
N LEU A 12 9.83 8.08 -5.35
CA LEU A 12 8.55 7.86 -4.67
C LEU A 12 8.61 6.57 -3.86
N LYS A 13 7.86 6.57 -2.77
CA LYS A 13 7.66 5.41 -1.90
C LYS A 13 6.18 5.03 -1.94
N PRO A 14 5.75 4.28 -2.96
CA PRO A 14 4.36 3.85 -3.06
C PRO A 14 3.98 2.99 -1.87
N VAL A 15 2.77 3.16 -1.39
CA VAL A 15 2.16 2.27 -0.40
C VAL A 15 1.09 1.41 -1.06
N PHE A 16 0.93 0.19 -0.58
CA PHE A 16 0.06 -0.82 -1.17
C PHE A 16 -0.75 -1.52 -0.09
N ASP A 17 -2.03 -1.75 -0.36
CA ASP A 17 -2.97 -2.41 0.55
C ASP A 17 -2.85 -3.94 0.56
N GLY A 18 -2.01 -4.52 -0.32
CA GLY A 18 -1.83 -5.95 -0.48
C GLY A 18 -2.76 -6.59 -1.52
N ARG A 19 -3.62 -5.80 -2.19
CA ARG A 19 -4.59 -6.28 -3.17
C ARG A 19 -4.53 -5.51 -4.48
N ASN A 20 -5.14 -4.33 -4.55
CA ASN A 20 -5.31 -3.60 -5.81
C ASN A 20 -5.18 -2.08 -5.68
N ASN A 21 -5.00 -1.55 -4.47
CA ASN A 21 -4.89 -0.10 -4.26
C ASN A 21 -3.45 0.28 -3.94
N LEU A 22 -2.87 1.07 -4.84
CA LEU A 22 -1.53 1.64 -4.71
C LEU A 22 -1.67 3.17 -4.61
N TYR A 23 -1.05 3.77 -3.59
CA TYR A 23 -1.06 5.22 -3.40
C TYR A 23 0.35 5.78 -3.47
N THR A 24 0.50 6.94 -4.10
CA THR A 24 1.74 7.71 -4.16
C THR A 24 1.45 9.16 -3.76
N ARG A 25 2.46 9.84 -3.21
CA ARG A 25 2.35 11.27 -2.86
C ARG A 25 2.23 12.14 -4.12
N ASP A 26 3.07 11.86 -5.11
CA ASP A 26 3.11 12.59 -6.38
C ASP A 26 2.65 11.67 -7.53
N PRO A 27 2.10 12.23 -8.63
CA PRO A 27 1.65 11.44 -9.78
C PRO A 27 2.78 10.61 -10.40
N LEU A 28 2.45 9.38 -10.81
CA LEU A 28 3.35 8.55 -11.61
C LEU A 28 3.36 9.04 -13.07
N PRO A 29 4.50 8.97 -13.79
CA PRO A 29 4.62 9.39 -15.18
C PRO A 29 4.05 8.34 -16.15
N ILE A 30 2.83 7.88 -15.91
CA ILE A 30 2.13 6.82 -16.68
C ILE A 30 0.86 7.32 -17.40
N GLY A 31 0.47 8.58 -17.15
CA GLY A 31 -0.79 9.13 -17.65
C GLY A 31 -2.01 8.36 -17.14
N ASN A 32 -3.06 8.27 -17.96
CA ASN A 32 -4.32 7.58 -17.63
C ASN A 32 -4.43 6.18 -18.28
N ALA A 33 -3.46 5.80 -19.11
CA ALA A 33 -3.41 4.50 -19.73
C ALA A 33 -3.01 3.43 -18.71
N ARG A 34 -3.35 2.17 -19.03
CA ARG A 34 -2.90 1.02 -18.26
C ARG A 34 -1.47 0.69 -18.69
N GLU A 35 -0.54 0.73 -17.75
CA GLU A 35 0.84 0.30 -17.93
C GLU A 35 1.01 -1.14 -17.41
N GLU A 36 1.68 -1.99 -18.18
CA GLU A 36 1.97 -3.37 -17.78
C GLU A 36 3.45 -3.53 -17.42
N LEU A 37 3.70 -4.11 -16.26
CA LEU A 37 5.02 -4.35 -15.70
C LEU A 37 5.22 -5.84 -15.49
N GLU A 38 6.40 -6.33 -15.82
CA GLU A 38 6.81 -7.70 -15.51
C GLU A 38 7.68 -7.69 -14.25
N VAL A 39 7.34 -8.52 -13.27
CA VAL A 39 8.05 -8.61 -12.00
C VAL A 39 8.43 -10.06 -11.76
N THR A 40 9.73 -10.31 -11.71
CA THR A 40 10.27 -11.61 -11.29
C THR A 40 10.49 -11.60 -9.78
N LEU A 41 9.92 -12.57 -9.09
CA LEU A 41 10.18 -12.82 -7.67
C LEU A 41 10.92 -14.14 -7.50
N PRO A 42 11.91 -14.21 -6.59
CA PRO A 42 12.56 -15.47 -6.27
C PRO A 42 11.53 -16.47 -5.75
N GLY A 43 11.65 -17.72 -6.19
CA GLY A 43 10.87 -18.85 -5.72
C GLY A 43 11.78 -19.97 -5.22
N GLU A 44 11.21 -20.91 -4.49
CA GLU A 44 11.93 -22.14 -4.12
C GLU A 44 12.06 -23.02 -5.37
N GLY A 45 13.24 -22.99 -6.01
CA GLY A 45 13.58 -23.76 -7.20
C GLY A 45 13.53 -22.95 -8.50
N LYS A 46 12.39 -22.33 -8.83
CA LYS A 46 12.24 -21.50 -10.04
C LYS A 46 11.68 -20.12 -9.70
N ASP A 47 12.26 -19.11 -10.34
CA ASP A 47 11.74 -17.75 -10.31
C ASP A 47 10.31 -17.68 -10.82
N ARG A 48 9.50 -16.86 -10.15
CA ARG A 48 8.09 -16.65 -10.46
C ARG A 48 7.93 -15.33 -11.20
N LEU A 49 7.35 -15.40 -12.39
CA LEU A 49 7.06 -14.24 -13.22
C LEU A 49 5.64 -13.75 -12.97
N PHE A 50 5.48 -12.46 -12.70
CA PHE A 50 4.19 -11.81 -12.51
C PHE A 50 4.02 -10.68 -13.51
N ARG A 51 2.87 -10.63 -14.17
CA ARG A 51 2.44 -9.45 -14.95
C ARG A 51 1.54 -8.60 -14.08
N VAL A 52 1.98 -7.38 -13.80
CA VAL A 52 1.31 -6.40 -12.95
C VAL A 52 0.82 -5.25 -13.82
N SER A 53 -0.45 -4.90 -13.72
CA SER A 53 -0.98 -3.72 -14.41
C SER A 53 -1.21 -2.58 -13.43
N ILE A 54 -0.74 -1.39 -13.78
CA ILE A 54 -0.97 -0.16 -13.02
C ILE A 54 -1.78 0.79 -13.88
N LYS A 55 -2.82 1.38 -13.29
CA LYS A 55 -3.67 2.36 -13.95
C LYS A 55 -4.01 3.46 -12.95
N TRP A 56 -3.92 4.71 -13.38
CA TRP A 56 -4.43 5.83 -12.58
C TRP A 56 -5.95 5.74 -12.45
N VAL A 57 -6.47 5.93 -11.23
CA VAL A 57 -7.91 5.81 -10.93
C VAL A 57 -8.47 7.14 -10.45
N ALA A 58 -7.88 7.74 -9.42
CA ALA A 58 -8.37 8.97 -8.82
C ALA A 58 -7.26 9.71 -8.07
N GLN A 59 -7.51 10.99 -7.80
CA GLN A 59 -6.75 11.78 -6.83
C GLN A 59 -7.54 11.88 -5.53
N VAL A 60 -6.89 11.55 -4.41
CA VAL A 60 -7.49 11.62 -3.08
C VAL A 60 -7.11 12.95 -2.42
N SER A 61 -8.10 13.72 -1.99
CA SER A 61 -7.89 15.02 -1.33
C SER A 61 -7.84 14.86 0.19
N LEU A 62 -6.67 15.14 0.79
CA LEU A 62 -6.54 15.24 2.25
C LEU A 62 -7.10 16.55 2.80
N TYR A 63 -7.14 17.61 1.98
CA TYR A 63 -7.74 18.89 2.37
C TYR A 63 -9.23 18.74 2.71
N GLY A 64 -9.98 17.96 1.92
CA GLY A 64 -11.39 17.69 2.23
C GLY A 64 -11.57 16.94 3.56
N LEU A 65 -10.57 16.15 3.99
CA LEU A 65 -10.59 15.48 5.28
C LEU A 65 -10.32 16.46 6.41
N GLU A 66 -9.34 17.35 6.24
CA GLU A 66 -9.05 18.43 7.18
C GLU A 66 -10.27 19.32 7.43
N GLU A 67 -10.94 19.79 6.37
CA GLU A 67 -12.20 20.56 6.46
C GLU A 67 -13.28 19.81 7.26
N ALA A 68 -13.38 18.48 7.10
CA ALA A 68 -14.36 17.66 7.81
C ALA A 68 -14.01 17.52 9.29
N LEU A 69 -12.73 17.33 9.62
CA LEU A 69 -12.24 17.21 10.99
C LEU A 69 -12.39 18.53 11.77
N GLU A 70 -12.28 19.67 11.10
CA GLU A 70 -12.51 21.00 11.69
C GLU A 70 -13.99 21.40 11.71
N GLY A 71 -14.90 20.52 11.26
CA GLY A 71 -16.34 20.74 11.30
C GLY A 71 -16.86 21.74 10.25
N ARG A 72 -16.02 22.13 9.27
CA ARG A 72 -16.41 23.02 8.17
C ARG A 72 -17.27 22.31 7.13
N THR A 73 -17.12 21.00 6.98
CA THR A 73 -18.05 20.14 6.23
C THR A 73 -18.58 19.00 7.10
N ARG A 74 -19.81 18.55 6.80
CA ARG A 74 -20.43 17.39 7.46
C ARG A 74 -20.03 16.06 6.84
N GLN A 75 -19.58 16.07 5.59
CA GLN A 75 -19.26 14.84 4.87
C GLN A 75 -17.79 14.47 5.10
N ILE A 76 -17.55 13.28 5.64
CA ILE A 76 -16.21 12.74 5.83
C ILE A 76 -15.78 12.02 4.55
N PRO A 77 -14.66 12.41 3.90
CA PRO A 77 -14.19 11.76 2.69
C PRO A 77 -13.57 10.40 3.02
N TYR A 78 -14.36 9.33 2.85
CA TYR A 78 -13.94 7.97 3.23
C TYR A 78 -12.70 7.48 2.48
N GLU A 79 -12.55 7.84 1.21
CA GLU A 79 -11.36 7.50 0.40
C GLU A 79 -10.06 8.05 1.00
N ALA A 80 -10.10 9.25 1.62
CA ALA A 80 -8.94 9.82 2.31
C ALA A 80 -8.60 9.01 3.57
N ILE A 81 -9.61 8.56 4.31
CA ILE A 81 -9.42 7.70 5.49
C ILE A 81 -8.80 6.35 5.07
N LEU A 82 -9.33 5.72 4.01
CA LEU A 82 -8.79 4.46 3.50
C LEU A 82 -7.34 4.61 3.02
N ALA A 83 -7.04 5.67 2.28
CA ALA A 83 -5.67 5.94 1.82
C ALA A 83 -4.72 6.11 3.01
N LEU A 84 -5.12 6.84 4.06
CA LEU A 84 -4.33 7.00 5.28
C LEU A 84 -4.15 5.67 6.04
N ASP A 85 -5.19 4.84 6.14
CA ASP A 85 -5.10 3.51 6.76
C ASP A 85 -4.07 2.65 6.04
N VAL A 86 -4.08 2.64 4.70
CA VAL A 86 -3.08 1.92 3.89
C VAL A 86 -1.68 2.48 4.10
N VAL A 87 -1.51 3.81 4.11
CA VAL A 87 -0.21 4.46 4.37
C VAL A 87 0.35 4.01 5.72
N MET A 88 -0.45 4.08 6.78
CA MET A 88 -0.02 3.75 8.14
C MET A 88 0.26 2.27 8.34
N ARG A 89 -0.47 1.39 7.63
CA ARG A 89 -0.33 -0.07 7.72
C ARG A 89 0.75 -0.64 6.81
N HIS A 90 1.20 0.09 5.80
CA HIS A 90 2.08 -0.46 4.76
C HIS A 90 3.36 -1.09 5.33
N LEU A 91 4.09 -0.37 6.18
CA LEU A 91 5.32 -0.88 6.76
C LEU A 91 5.06 -2.01 7.79
N PRO A 92 4.15 -1.85 8.77
CA PRO A 92 3.80 -2.95 9.69
C PRO A 92 3.35 -4.24 8.99
N SER A 93 2.59 -4.15 7.89
CA SER A 93 2.16 -5.31 7.10
C SER A 93 3.31 -6.07 6.43
N MET A 94 4.47 -5.43 6.25
CA MET A 94 5.67 -6.09 5.71
C MET A 94 6.61 -6.61 6.81
N SER A 95 6.50 -6.08 8.03
CA SER A 95 7.41 -6.41 9.15
C SER A 95 6.81 -7.38 10.16
N TYR A 96 5.48 -7.47 10.25
CA TYR A 96 4.75 -8.26 11.25
C TYR A 96 3.72 -9.16 10.57
N THR A 97 3.12 -10.07 11.34
CA THR A 97 1.98 -10.86 10.89
C THR A 97 0.69 -10.06 11.08
N PRO A 98 0.03 -9.60 10.00
CA PRO A 98 -1.24 -8.91 10.11
C PRO A 98 -2.37 -9.91 10.41
N VAL A 99 -3.18 -9.63 11.44
CA VAL A 99 -4.42 -10.37 11.73
C VAL A 99 -5.53 -9.36 11.97
N GLY A 100 -6.48 -9.30 11.03
CA GLY A 100 -7.54 -8.30 11.03
C GLY A 100 -6.98 -6.88 11.02
N ARG A 101 -7.28 -6.10 12.05
CA ARG A 101 -6.79 -4.72 12.19
C ARG A 101 -5.53 -4.57 13.05
N SER A 102 -4.96 -5.69 13.51
CA SER A 102 -3.81 -5.73 14.43
C SER A 102 -2.58 -6.35 13.77
N PHE A 103 -1.42 -6.12 14.38
CA PHE A 103 -0.13 -6.68 13.97
C PHE A 103 0.48 -7.46 15.13
N PHE A 104 1.04 -8.62 14.81
CA PHE A 104 1.64 -9.53 15.79
C PHE A 104 3.08 -9.85 15.41
N SER A 105 3.96 -9.90 16.40
CA SER A 105 5.33 -10.40 16.29
C SER A 105 5.50 -11.65 17.14
N SER A 106 6.47 -12.49 16.82
CA SER A 106 6.91 -13.55 17.73
C SER A 106 7.35 -12.93 19.07
N PRO A 107 7.05 -13.55 20.22
CA PRO A 107 7.50 -13.01 21.49
C PRO A 107 9.03 -13.07 21.58
N GLU A 108 9.65 -12.05 22.18
CA GLU A 108 11.08 -12.05 22.46
C GLU A 108 11.33 -12.68 23.84
N GLY A 109 12.09 -13.77 23.89
CA GLY A 109 12.54 -14.38 25.15
C GLY A 109 11.52 -15.25 25.90
N TYR A 110 10.33 -15.52 25.33
CA TYR A 110 9.38 -16.47 25.93
C TYR A 110 8.52 -17.19 24.88
N TYR A 111 8.21 -18.47 25.09
CA TYR A 111 7.33 -19.23 24.21
C TYR A 111 5.88 -19.12 24.71
N HIS A 112 5.01 -18.49 23.91
CA HIS A 112 3.57 -18.52 24.12
C HIS A 112 2.94 -19.35 22.99
N PRO A 113 2.63 -20.63 23.22
CA PRO A 113 1.86 -21.39 22.25
C PRO A 113 0.49 -20.75 22.17
N LEU A 114 0.17 -20.15 21.02
CA LEU A 114 -1.20 -19.79 20.69
C LEU A 114 -1.94 -21.12 20.54
N GLY A 115 -2.54 -21.57 21.64
CA GLY A 115 -3.02 -22.93 21.86
C GLY A 115 -3.56 -23.59 20.59
N LEU A 116 -2.84 -24.62 20.15
CA LEU A 116 -3.33 -25.70 19.30
C LEU A 116 -3.29 -26.98 20.12
#